data_AF-A0A1N7CML0-F1
#
_entry.id   AF-A0A1N7CML0-F1
#
_cell.length_a   1.000
_cell.length_b   1.000
_cell.length_c   1.000
_cell.angle_alpha   90.00
_cell.angle_beta   90.00
_cell.angle_gamma   90.00
#
_symmetry.space_group_name_H-M   'P 1'
#
loop_
_entity.id
_entity.type
_entity.pdbx_description
1 polymer ?
#
loop_
_entity_poly.entity_id
_entity_poly.type
_entity_poly.pdbx_seq_one_letter_code
_entity_poly.pdbx_strand_id
1 'polypeptide(L)'
;MYDASLAHLDRLPDHVRDDYLRIVEWVLAELPARLSSRFFVNSLWLTLGTTGSVVRTEPVDLTELYRRNGYPDEFSRWVMSAVRSRMTEAGARCAAMIANNRMNKPLSGPLLGALLGPAERTVFLYAAHRDASLEFRDSFRIRRGPLRRLGFAPEVHQKLAEARRTWPDRTDSGRG
;
A
#
# COMPACT_ATOMS: atom_id res chain seq x y z
N MET A 1 -16.88 10.24 4.00
CA MET A 1 -15.89 9.60 4.89
C MET A 1 -14.52 10.05 4.38
N TYR A 2 -13.73 10.73 5.19
CA TYR A 2 -12.42 11.24 4.76
C TYR A 2 -11.41 10.10 4.83
N ASP A 3 -10.66 9.87 3.75
CA ASP A 3 -9.55 8.92 3.75
C ASP A 3 -8.32 9.62 4.36
N ALA A 4 -7.65 8.95 5.30
CA ALA A 4 -6.34 9.36 5.79
C ALA A 4 -5.26 9.04 4.73
N SER A 5 -4.21 9.85 4.71
CA SER A 5 -3.05 9.67 3.85
C SER A 5 -1.81 10.23 4.54
N LEU A 6 -0.63 10.01 3.95
CA LEU A 6 0.62 10.63 4.40
C LEU A 6 0.51 12.14 4.65
N ALA A 7 -0.39 12.84 3.95
CA ALA A 7 -0.59 14.28 4.09
C ALA A 7 -1.42 14.68 5.34
N HIS A 8 -2.06 13.74 6.03
CA HIS A 8 -3.03 14.02 7.11
C HIS A 8 -2.80 13.14 8.35
N LEU A 9 -1.55 12.70 8.56
CA LEU A 9 -1.23 11.81 9.67
C LEU A 9 -1.27 12.52 11.03
N ASP A 10 -1.10 13.84 11.04
CA ASP A 10 -1.12 14.72 12.22
C ASP A 10 -2.38 14.57 13.08
N ARG A 11 -3.50 14.14 12.49
CA ARG A 11 -4.80 13.95 13.14
C ARG A 11 -5.03 12.56 13.74
N LEU A 12 -4.08 11.66 13.58
CA LEU A 12 -4.19 10.27 14.03
C LEU A 12 -3.45 10.03 15.35
N PRO A 13 -3.89 9.06 16.16
CA PRO A 13 -3.12 8.62 17.32
C PRO A 13 -1.72 8.14 16.91
N ASP A 14 -0.75 8.37 17.79
CA ASP A 14 0.67 8.10 17.56
C ASP A 14 0.95 6.68 17.06
N HIS A 15 0.41 5.68 17.75
CA HIS A 15 0.61 4.27 17.38
C HIS A 15 0.04 3.93 16.00
N VAL A 16 -1.12 4.51 15.63
CA VAL A 16 -1.75 4.33 14.31
C VAL A 16 -0.85 4.92 13.22
N ARG A 17 -0.34 6.12 13.48
CA ARG A 17 0.58 6.83 12.58
C ARG A 17 1.87 6.04 12.37
N ASP A 18 2.49 5.58 13.45
CA ASP A 18 3.75 4.82 13.40
C ASP A 18 3.59 3.52 12.61
N ASP A 19 2.50 2.79 12.84
CA ASP A 19 2.24 1.55 12.12
C ASP A 19 1.96 1.78 10.63
N TYR A 20 1.21 2.84 10.31
CA TYR A 20 1.00 3.21 8.91
C TYR A 20 2.32 3.63 8.23
N LEU A 21 3.15 4.44 8.90
CA LEU A 21 4.47 4.84 8.40
C LEU A 21 5.37 3.62 8.18
N ARG A 22 5.37 2.63 9.08
CA ARG A 22 6.11 1.36 8.89
C ARG A 22 5.67 0.62 7.63
N ILE A 23 4.36 0.55 7.37
CA ILE A 23 3.84 -0.03 6.12
C ILE A 23 4.38 0.77 4.92
N VAL A 24 4.25 2.09 4.92
CA VAL A 24 4.73 2.95 3.81
C VAL A 24 6.23 2.80 3.60
N GLU A 25 7.02 2.81 4.66
CA GLU A 25 8.48 2.66 4.61
C GLU A 25 8.88 1.32 4.03
N TRP A 26 8.22 0.25 4.45
CA TRP A 26 8.38 -1.06 3.85
C TRP A 26 8.06 -1.02 2.35
N VAL A 27 6.95 -0.39 1.96
CA VAL A 27 6.58 -0.24 0.54
C VAL A 27 7.69 0.45 -0.24
N LEU A 28 8.22 1.56 0.27
CA LEU A 28 9.24 2.33 -0.45
C LEU A 28 10.60 1.61 -0.52
N ALA A 29 10.96 0.84 0.51
CA ALA A 29 12.23 0.13 0.59
C ALA A 29 12.21 -1.20 -0.20
N GLU A 30 11.16 -2.00 -0.02
CA GLU A 30 11.15 -3.40 -0.44
C GLU A 30 10.36 -3.65 -1.73
N LEU A 31 9.31 -2.86 -2.00
CA LEU A 31 8.51 -3.05 -3.20
C LEU A 31 9.36 -2.97 -4.49
N PRO A 32 10.28 -1.98 -4.67
CA PRO A 32 11.05 -1.86 -5.90
C PRO A 32 11.85 -3.12 -6.27
N ALA A 33 12.40 -3.83 -5.27
CA ALA A 33 13.14 -5.08 -5.48
C ALA A 33 12.21 -6.23 -5.91
N ARG A 34 10.93 -6.17 -5.52
CA ARG A 34 9.89 -7.15 -5.81
C ARG A 34 9.13 -6.85 -7.10
N LEU A 35 9.35 -5.68 -7.70
CA LEU A 35 8.87 -5.35 -9.04
C LEU A 35 9.73 -6.09 -10.08
N SER A 36 9.40 -7.36 -10.34
CA SER A 36 10.09 -8.13 -11.37
C SER A 36 9.60 -7.75 -12.78
N SER A 37 10.56 -7.61 -13.70
CA SER A 37 10.39 -7.70 -15.16
C SER A 37 9.28 -6.87 -15.82
N ARG A 38 9.65 -5.66 -16.28
CA ARG A 38 9.09 -4.86 -17.40
C ARG A 38 7.58 -4.54 -17.47
N PHE A 39 6.67 -5.26 -16.78
CA PHE A 39 5.24 -5.23 -17.13
C PHE A 39 4.23 -5.33 -15.98
N PHE A 40 4.60 -5.64 -14.73
CA PHE A 40 3.59 -5.82 -13.66
C PHE A 40 4.08 -5.62 -12.21
N VAL A 41 3.27 -4.93 -11.40
CA VAL A 41 3.36 -4.89 -9.94
C VAL A 41 2.45 -5.98 -9.40
N ASN A 42 3.03 -7.02 -8.79
CA ASN A 42 2.25 -8.02 -8.07
C ASN A 42 1.52 -7.33 -6.91
N SER A 43 0.21 -7.59 -6.80
CA SER A 43 -0.57 -7.14 -5.64
C SER A 43 -0.13 -7.94 -4.42
N LEU A 44 0.11 -7.24 -3.31
CA LEU A 44 0.60 -7.82 -2.06
C LEU A 44 -0.30 -7.42 -0.91
N TRP A 45 -0.57 -8.38 -0.04
CA TRP A 45 -0.98 -8.13 1.33
C TRP A 45 0.23 -7.75 2.16
N LEU A 46 0.04 -6.76 3.02
CA LEU A 46 0.98 -6.31 4.03
C LEU A 46 0.27 -6.37 5.38
N THR A 47 0.85 -6.99 6.38
CA THR A 47 0.24 -7.07 7.71
C THR A 47 1.28 -6.81 8.80
N LEU A 48 0.93 -5.96 9.75
CA LEU A 48 1.62 -5.79 11.02
C LEU A 48 0.84 -6.57 12.09
N GLY A 49 1.49 -7.55 12.71
CA GLY A 49 0.89 -8.36 13.77
C GLY A 49 0.49 -7.55 15.01
N THR A 50 -0.01 -8.19 16.06
CA THR A 50 -0.37 -7.47 17.30
C THR A 50 0.85 -6.92 18.05
N THR A 51 2.03 -7.54 17.90
CA THR A 51 3.28 -7.12 18.53
C THR A 51 4.42 -7.03 17.50
N GLY A 52 5.45 -6.24 17.83
CA GLY A 52 6.65 -6.06 16.99
C GLY A 52 6.47 -5.12 15.79
N SER A 53 7.54 -4.91 15.03
CA SER A 53 7.59 -3.96 13.91
C SER A 53 7.70 -4.62 12.53
N VAL A 54 7.72 -5.95 12.47
CA VAL A 54 7.96 -6.69 11.23
C VAL A 54 6.71 -6.70 10.36
N VAL A 55 6.82 -6.15 9.15
CA VAL A 55 5.78 -6.22 8.12
C VAL A 55 5.85 -7.58 7.43
N ARG A 56 4.81 -8.39 7.61
CA ARG A 56 4.64 -9.65 6.88
C ARG A 56 3.98 -9.38 5.53
N THR A 57 4.41 -10.11 4.51
CA THR A 57 3.93 -9.91 3.14
C THR A 57 3.45 -11.21 2.52
N GLU A 58 2.34 -11.17 1.80
CA GLU A 58 1.80 -12.32 1.08
C GLU A 58 1.30 -11.89 -0.31
N PRO A 59 1.49 -12.71 -1.36
CA PRO A 59 0.84 -12.47 -2.64
C PRO A 59 -0.69 -12.40 -2.50
N VAL A 60 -1.32 -11.51 -3.27
CA VAL A 60 -2.79 -11.49 -3.37
C VAL A 60 -3.23 -12.49 -4.44
N ASP A 61 -4.04 -13.47 -4.05
CA ASP A 61 -4.83 -14.25 -5.01
C ASP A 61 -6.01 -13.40 -5.49
N LEU A 62 -5.84 -12.75 -6.65
CA LEU A 62 -6.87 -11.89 -7.23
C LEU A 62 -8.14 -12.67 -7.62
N THR A 63 -8.01 -13.95 -7.99
CA THR A 63 -9.18 -14.76 -8.39
C THR A 63 -10.08 -15.00 -7.20
N GLU A 64 -9.48 -15.42 -6.08
CA GLU A 64 -10.22 -15.63 -4.83
C GLU A 64 -10.71 -14.30 -4.25
N LEU A 65 -9.91 -13.23 -4.37
CA LEU A 65 -10.30 -11.90 -3.91
C LEU A 65 -11.56 -11.40 -4.61
N TYR A 66 -11.64 -11.52 -5.94
CA TYR A 66 -12.82 -11.12 -6.72
C TYR A 66 -14.01 -12.01 -6.43
N ARG A 67 -13.81 -13.33 -6.30
CA ARG A 67 -14.88 -14.27 -5.94
C ARG A 67 -15.57 -13.89 -4.62
N ARG A 68 -14.80 -13.41 -3.64
CA ARG A 68 -15.32 -13.07 -2.30
C ARG A 68 -15.96 -11.69 -2.21
N ASN A 69 -15.48 -10.71 -2.98
CA ASN A 69 -15.79 -9.29 -2.71
C ASN A 69 -16.53 -8.58 -3.85
N GLY A 70 -16.46 -9.11 -5.08
CA GLY A 70 -17.07 -8.50 -6.26
C GLY A 70 -16.11 -8.39 -7.44
N TYR A 71 -16.62 -7.84 -8.53
CA TYR A 71 -15.90 -7.79 -9.79
C TYR A 71 -14.79 -6.71 -9.80
N PRO A 72 -13.80 -6.82 -10.70
CA PRO A 72 -12.67 -5.87 -10.78
C PRO A 72 -13.08 -4.42 -11.08
N ASP A 73 -14.14 -4.21 -11.85
CA ASP A 73 -14.69 -2.89 -12.18
C ASP A 73 -15.27 -2.16 -10.96
N GLU A 74 -15.66 -2.91 -9.92
CA GLU A 74 -16.13 -2.37 -8.66
C GLU A 74 -15.05 -2.32 -7.57
N PHE A 75 -13.77 -2.53 -7.91
CA PHE A 75 -12.66 -2.64 -6.95
C PHE A 75 -12.68 -1.58 -5.84
N SER A 76 -12.87 -0.31 -6.22
CA SER A 76 -12.91 0.81 -5.26
C SER A 76 -14.04 0.74 -4.23
N ARG A 77 -15.13 0.01 -4.52
CA ARG A 77 -16.29 -0.16 -3.63
C ARG A 77 -16.01 -1.17 -2.52
N TRP A 78 -15.22 -2.21 -2.81
CA TRP A 78 -15.05 -3.34 -1.89
C TRP A 78 -13.63 -3.48 -1.32
N VAL A 79 -12.60 -2.86 -1.92
CA VAL A 79 -11.19 -3.05 -1.51
C VAL A 79 -10.95 -2.80 -0.02
N MET A 80 -11.56 -1.76 0.55
CA MET A 80 -11.36 -1.43 1.96
C MET A 80 -12.05 -2.42 2.90
N SER A 81 -13.17 -3.00 2.48
CA SER A 81 -13.78 -4.12 3.20
C SER A 81 -12.87 -5.35 3.18
N ALA A 82 -12.26 -5.67 2.03
CA ALA A 82 -11.30 -6.75 1.91
C ALA A 82 -10.05 -6.54 2.79
N VAL A 83 -9.52 -5.32 2.85
CA VAL A 83 -8.39 -4.97 3.75
C VAL A 83 -8.75 -5.17 5.22
N ARG A 84 -9.96 -4.77 5.65
CA ARG A 84 -10.44 -5.00 7.02
C ARG A 84 -10.67 -6.48 7.33
N SER A 85 -11.23 -7.24 6.39
CA SER A 85 -11.37 -8.70 6.52
C SER A 85 -10.00 -9.33 6.72
N ARG A 86 -9.03 -8.96 5.87
CA ARG A 86 -7.66 -9.46 5.94
C ARG A 86 -6.98 -9.12 7.27
N MET A 87 -7.17 -7.91 7.78
CA MET A 87 -6.67 -7.50 9.10
C MET A 87 -7.20 -8.43 10.21
N THR A 88 -8.50 -8.73 10.17
CA THR A 88 -9.17 -9.62 11.14
C THR A 88 -8.68 -11.06 11.01
N GLU A 89 -8.66 -11.60 9.79
CA GLU A 89 -8.20 -12.96 9.48
C GLU A 89 -6.75 -13.20 9.91
N ALA A 90 -5.87 -12.22 9.71
CA ALA A 90 -4.47 -12.30 10.08
C ALA A 90 -4.20 -12.00 11.57
N GLY A 91 -5.23 -11.61 12.35
CA GLY A 91 -5.06 -11.11 13.71
C GLY A 91 -4.10 -9.92 13.78
N ALA A 92 -4.10 -9.07 12.74
CA ALA A 92 -3.18 -7.96 12.58
C ALA A 92 -3.74 -6.68 13.22
N ARG A 93 -2.86 -5.78 13.66
CA ARG A 93 -3.28 -4.44 14.09
C ARG A 93 -3.36 -3.45 12.93
N CYS A 94 -2.60 -3.69 11.89
CA CYS A 94 -2.67 -2.94 10.65
C CYS A 94 -2.52 -3.90 9.47
N ALA A 95 -3.34 -3.70 8.45
CA ALA A 95 -3.21 -4.42 7.18
C ALA A 95 -3.29 -3.43 6.02
N ALA A 96 -2.61 -3.76 4.94
CA ALA A 96 -2.68 -3.01 3.71
C ALA A 96 -2.65 -3.92 2.47
N MET A 97 -3.19 -3.40 1.37
CA MET A 97 -3.11 -3.98 0.05
C MET A 97 -2.37 -3.02 -0.87
N ILE A 98 -1.34 -3.54 -1.53
CA ILE A 98 -0.73 -2.90 -2.68
C ILE A 98 -1.56 -3.24 -3.90
N ALA A 99 -1.92 -2.20 -4.64
CA ALA A 99 -2.70 -2.27 -5.85
C ALA A 99 -2.04 -1.46 -6.98
N ASN A 100 -2.30 -1.82 -8.23
CA ASN A 100 -1.83 -1.08 -9.40
C ASN A 100 -2.98 -0.50 -10.22
N ASN A 101 -2.66 0.41 -11.13
CA ASN A 101 -3.63 1.08 -11.99
C ASN A 101 -4.32 0.16 -13.02
N ARG A 102 -3.91 -1.10 -13.17
CA ARG A 102 -4.56 -2.08 -14.04
C ARG A 102 -5.72 -2.81 -13.38
N MET A 103 -5.75 -2.91 -12.05
CA MET A 103 -6.89 -3.52 -11.34
C MET A 103 -8.19 -2.73 -11.49
N ASN A 104 -8.10 -1.44 -11.83
CA ASN A 104 -9.25 -0.56 -12.08
C ASN A 104 -9.64 -0.45 -13.56
N LYS A 105 -9.00 -1.20 -14.48
CA LYS A 105 -9.31 -1.11 -15.91
C LYS A 105 -9.82 -2.44 -16.45
N PRO A 106 -10.95 -2.45 -17.19
CA PRO A 106 -11.36 -3.64 -17.92
C PRO A 106 -10.24 -4.05 -18.89
N LEU A 107 -10.00 -5.35 -19.02
CA LEU A 107 -9.14 -5.95 -20.04
C LEU A 107 -9.78 -5.70 -21.42
N SER A 108 -9.64 -4.49 -21.96
CA SER A 108 -10.20 -4.11 -23.26
C SER A 108 -9.16 -4.21 -24.37
N GLY A 109 -9.35 -5.15 -25.30
CA GLY A 109 -8.77 -5.10 -26.66
C GLY A 109 -7.40 -5.76 -26.87
N PRO A 110 -7.02 -6.00 -28.14
CA PRO A 110 -6.34 -7.20 -28.62
C PRO A 110 -4.93 -7.42 -28.02
N LEU A 111 -4.51 -8.69 -28.00
CA LEU A 111 -3.29 -9.31 -27.44
C LEU A 111 -1.98 -8.49 -27.41
N LEU A 112 -1.83 -7.45 -28.24
CA LEU A 112 -0.72 -6.49 -28.18
C LEU A 112 -0.78 -5.50 -26.99
N GLY A 113 -1.99 -5.14 -26.52
CA GLY A 113 -2.17 -4.35 -25.29
C GLY A 113 -1.80 -5.12 -24.03
N ALA A 114 -1.89 -6.45 -24.07
CA ALA A 114 -1.44 -7.35 -23.00
C ALA A 114 0.09 -7.53 -22.98
N LEU A 115 0.76 -7.44 -24.14
CA LEU A 115 2.22 -7.54 -24.28
C LEU A 115 2.96 -6.23 -23.97
N LEU A 116 2.33 -5.06 -24.18
CA LEU A 116 2.96 -3.74 -24.05
C LEU A 116 2.15 -2.72 -23.25
N GLY A 117 1.14 -3.17 -22.49
CA GLY A 117 0.21 -2.31 -21.75
C GLY A 117 0.92 -1.15 -21.03
N PRO A 118 0.28 0.03 -20.92
CA PRO A 118 0.95 1.24 -20.45
C PRO A 118 1.73 0.94 -19.17
N ALA A 119 3.00 1.36 -19.16
CA ALA A 119 3.89 1.15 -18.03
C ALA A 119 3.17 1.61 -16.76
N GLU A 120 3.12 0.77 -15.74
CA GLU A 120 2.54 1.14 -14.45
C GLU A 120 3.24 2.41 -13.95
N ARG A 121 2.46 3.46 -13.74
CA ARG A 121 2.96 4.77 -13.30
C ARG A 121 2.65 5.04 -11.84
N THR A 122 1.75 4.26 -11.25
CA THR A 122 1.22 4.50 -9.91
C THR A 122 0.94 3.18 -9.23
N VAL A 123 1.42 3.06 -7.99
CA VAL A 123 0.97 2.09 -7.01
C VAL A 123 -0.01 2.77 -6.07
N PHE A 124 -1.07 2.07 -5.73
CA PHE A 124 -2.04 2.46 -4.71
C PHE A 124 -1.81 1.62 -3.46
N LEU A 125 -1.89 2.26 -2.30
CA LEU A 125 -1.83 1.61 -1.00
C LEU A 125 -3.18 1.84 -0.31
N TYR A 126 -3.89 0.75 -0.04
CA TYR A 126 -5.13 0.75 0.71
C TYR A 126 -4.85 0.12 2.07
N ALA A 127 -5.00 0.85 3.17
CA ALA A 127 -4.70 0.31 4.50
C ALA A 127 -5.81 0.59 5.52
N ALA A 128 -5.90 -0.27 6.52
CA ALA A 128 -6.75 -0.11 7.68
C ALA A 128 -5.94 -0.40 8.94
N HIS A 129 -6.33 0.26 10.03
CA HIS A 129 -5.77 0.05 11.35
C HIS A 129 -6.90 -0.26 12.34
N ARG A 130 -6.68 -1.23 13.24
CA ARG A 130 -7.71 -1.71 14.18
C ARG A 130 -8.26 -0.61 15.08
N ASP A 131 -7.40 0.34 15.46
CA ASP A 131 -7.71 1.44 16.38
C ASP A 131 -8.00 2.76 15.65
N ALA A 132 -8.23 2.72 14.33
CA ALA A 132 -8.60 3.89 13.54
C ALA A 132 -9.93 3.67 12.81
N SER A 133 -10.83 4.64 12.94
CA SER A 133 -12.07 4.66 12.17
C SER A 133 -11.84 5.09 10.71
N LEU A 134 -10.74 5.81 10.44
CA LEU A 134 -10.36 6.27 9.12
C LEU A 134 -9.65 5.18 8.33
N GLU A 135 -9.99 5.10 7.05
CA GLU A 135 -9.31 4.28 6.05
C GLU A 135 -8.12 5.04 5.47
N PHE A 136 -7.07 4.33 5.09
CA PHE A 136 -5.87 4.95 4.53
C PHE A 136 -5.79 4.67 3.04
N ARG A 137 -5.62 5.72 2.24
CA ARG A 137 -5.46 5.60 0.79
C ARG A 137 -4.37 6.53 0.31
N ASP A 138 -3.30 5.92 -0.18
CA ASP A 138 -2.18 6.65 -0.77
C ASP A 138 -1.90 6.18 -2.20
N SER A 139 -1.30 7.08 -2.98
CA SER A 139 -0.86 6.77 -4.33
C SER A 139 0.58 7.24 -4.54
N PHE A 140 1.41 6.31 -5.00
CA PHE A 140 2.83 6.49 -5.16
C PHE A 140 3.21 6.39 -6.62
N ARG A 141 3.73 7.49 -7.16
CA ARG A 141 4.20 7.52 -8.54
C ARG A 141 5.48 6.69 -8.66
N ILE A 142 5.50 5.81 -9.65
CA ILE A 142 6.67 5.03 -10.05
C ILE A 142 7.31 5.71 -11.28
N ARG A 143 8.64 5.72 -11.32
CA ARG A 143 9.45 6.10 -12.47
C ARG A 143 10.33 4.92 -12.89
N ARG A 144 10.64 4.86 -14.18
CA ARG A 144 11.69 3.98 -14.68
C ARG A 144 13.03 4.67 -14.46
N GLY A 145 13.86 4.09 -13.60
CA GLY A 145 15.24 4.49 -13.43
C GLY A 145 16.13 4.02 -14.57
N PRO A 146 17.42 4.41 -14.54
CA PRO A 146 18.44 3.80 -15.39
C PRO A 146 18.41 2.26 -15.24
N LEU A 147 18.71 1.55 -16.33
CA LEU A 147 18.61 0.07 -16.41
C LEU A 147 17.18 -0.51 -16.32
N ARG A 148 16.14 0.30 -16.58
CA ARG A 148 14.71 -0.11 -16.54
C ARG A 148 14.24 -0.65 -15.19
N ARG A 149 14.95 -0.36 -14.10
CA ARG A 149 14.49 -0.66 -12.74
C ARG A 149 13.34 0.28 -12.40
N LEU A 150 12.25 -0.27 -11.86
CA LEU A 150 11.13 0.53 -11.35
C LEU A 150 11.49 1.04 -9.96
N GLY A 151 11.24 2.31 -9.70
CA GLY A 151 11.46 2.94 -8.40
C GLY A 151 10.49 4.08 -8.17
N PHE A 152 10.33 4.52 -6.92
CA PHE A 152 9.44 5.61 -6.61
C PHE A 152 10.01 6.96 -7.08
N ALA A 153 9.11 7.86 -7.44
CA ALA A 153 9.49 9.22 -7.81
C ALA A 153 10.05 9.97 -6.58
N PRO A 154 11.00 10.90 -6.74
CA PRO A 154 11.60 11.62 -5.61
C PRO A 154 10.57 12.33 -4.72
N GLU A 155 9.46 12.79 -5.31
CA GLU A 155 8.39 13.47 -4.58
C GLU A 155 7.70 12.54 -3.57
N VAL A 156 7.72 11.22 -3.78
CA VAL A 156 7.19 10.23 -2.82
C VAL A 156 8.07 10.17 -1.58
N HIS A 157 9.39 10.18 -1.75
CA HIS A 157 10.34 10.21 -0.63
C HIS A 157 10.28 11.54 0.12
N GLN A 158 10.08 12.65 -0.59
CA GLN A 158 9.86 13.95 0.03
C GLN A 158 8.60 13.97 0.91
N LYS A 159 7.47 13.44 0.41
CA LYS A 159 6.23 13.31 1.19
C LYS A 159 6.42 12.50 2.46
N LEU A 160 7.14 11.38 2.38
CA LEU A 160 7.46 10.58 3.57
C LEU A 160 8.34 11.36 4.56
N ALA A 161 9.36 12.05 4.07
CA ALA A 161 10.24 12.88 4.91
C ALA A 161 9.48 14.04 5.57
N GLU A 162 8.51 14.64 4.89
CA GLU A 162 7.60 15.65 5.44
C GLU A 162 6.71 15.06 6.54
N ALA A 163 6.08 13.90 6.30
CA ALA A 163 5.26 13.22 7.29
C ALA A 163 6.05 12.84 8.56
N ARG A 164 7.33 12.47 8.41
CA ARG A 164 8.25 12.24 9.54
C ARG A 164 8.68 13.54 10.23
N ARG A 165 8.90 14.64 9.51
CA ARG A 165 9.27 15.92 10.15
C ARG A 165 8.17 16.47 11.05
N THR A 166 6.90 16.27 10.66
CA THR A 166 5.75 16.59 11.51
C THR A 166 5.61 15.64 12.71
N TRP A 167 6.42 14.59 12.78
CA TRP A 167 6.37 13.57 13.82
C TRP A 167 7.77 13.07 14.22
N PRO A 168 8.50 13.81 15.08
CA PRO A 168 9.84 13.41 15.47
C PRO A 168 9.82 12.04 16.15
N ASP A 169 10.76 11.19 15.73
CA ASP A 169 11.06 9.89 16.31
C ASP A 169 11.20 10.06 17.83
N ARG A 170 10.27 9.48 18.60
CA ARG A 170 10.41 9.41 20.05
C ARG A 170 11.21 8.15 20.37
N THR A 171 12.47 8.13 19.93
CA THR A 171 13.45 7.15 20.41
C THR A 171 13.66 7.36 21.91
N ASP A 172 13.26 6.36 22.71
CA ASP A 172 13.74 6.06 24.06
C ASP A 172 14.01 7.26 25.00
N SER A 173 12.95 7.91 25.48
CA SER A 173 13.02 8.65 26.75
C SER A 173 12.52 7.76 27.90
N GLY A 174 13.08 6.55 27.99
CA GLY A 174 12.74 5.51 28.95
C GLY A 174 13.98 4.94 29.65
N ARG A 175 14.81 5.82 30.22
CA ARG A 175 15.70 5.48 31.34
C ARG A 175 15.54 6.56 32.41
N GLY A 176 14.69 6.27 33.38
CA GLY A 176 14.74 6.80 34.73
C GLY A 176 15.02 5.63 35.66
#